data_AF-A0A1H5UPS1-F1
#
_entry.id   AF-A0A1H5UPS1-F1
#
_cell.length_a   1.000
_cell.length_b   1.000
_cell.length_c   1.000
_cell.angle_alpha   90.00
_cell.angle_beta   90.00
_cell.angle_gamma   90.00
#
_symmetry.space_group_name_H-M   'P 1'
#
loop_
_entity.id
_entity.type
_entity.pdbx_description
1 polymer ?
#
loop_
_entity_poly.entity_id
_entity_poly.type
_entity_poly.pdbx_seq_one_letter_code
_entity_poly.pdbx_strand_id
1 'polypeptide(L)'
;MEYRVDVSGGEVSGAIAMGPGARATVNNVGARGEAGPLLDRLERLLGEHAADLPEAAQAGRDVEDVRRELEQAEPDRSRILDALKRLSVRAAEVSVIVEVVSQIRALFP
;
A
#
# COMPACT_ATOMS: atom_id res chain seq x y z
N MET A 1 43.29 -2.33 -14.72
CA MET A 1 41.99 -2.98 -14.47
C MET A 1 41.58 -2.57 -13.06
N GLU A 2 41.08 -1.36 -12.82
CA GLU A 2 39.73 -0.87 -13.17
C GLU A 2 38.61 -1.87 -12.83
N TYR A 3 37.88 -1.60 -11.75
CA TYR A 3 36.49 -1.13 -11.87
C TYR A 3 36.12 -0.33 -10.60
N ARG A 4 35.82 0.95 -10.78
CA ARG A 4 35.24 1.84 -9.76
C ARG A 4 33.73 1.77 -9.95
N VAL A 5 33.00 1.32 -8.93
CA VAL A 5 31.53 1.45 -8.89
C VAL A 5 31.22 2.65 -8.01
N ASP A 6 30.95 3.77 -8.66
CA ASP A 6 30.22 4.90 -8.09
C ASP A 6 28.74 4.56 -8.20
N VAL A 7 28.04 4.47 -7.07
CA VAL A 7 26.57 4.48 -7.03
C VAL A 7 26.17 5.64 -6.15
N SER A 8 25.96 6.77 -6.83
CA SER A 8 25.29 7.97 -6.32
C SER A 8 23.78 7.81 -6.44
N GLY A 9 23.04 8.19 -5.38
CA GLY A 9 21.57 8.21 -5.29
C GLY A 9 21.06 7.13 -4.33
N GLY A 10 20.71 7.42 -3.08
CA GLY A 10 19.64 8.34 -2.70
C GLY A 10 18.52 7.52 -2.05
N GLU A 11 18.69 7.24 -0.76
CA GLU A 11 17.71 6.68 0.20
C GLU A 11 16.88 5.44 -0.23
N VAL A 12 17.36 4.25 0.12
CA VAL A 12 16.52 3.05 0.27
C VAL A 12 16.47 2.72 1.75
N SER A 13 15.50 3.28 2.47
CA SER A 13 15.05 2.74 3.77
C SER A 13 14.19 1.52 3.48
N GLY A 14 14.84 0.39 3.27
CA GLY A 14 14.21 -0.92 3.17
C GLY A 14 15.20 -1.95 3.69
N ALA A 15 14.84 -2.66 4.75
CA ALA A 15 15.70 -3.65 5.37
C ALA A 15 16.01 -4.78 4.37
N ILE A 16 17.18 -4.74 3.73
CA ILE A 16 17.72 -5.89 3.00
C ILE A 16 18.34 -6.83 4.03
N ALA A 17 17.56 -7.80 4.51
CA ALA A 17 18.09 -8.97 5.20
C ALA A 17 18.14 -10.15 4.21
N MET A 18 19.18 -10.22 3.39
CA MET A 18 19.52 -11.45 2.65
C MET A 18 20.42 -12.34 3.52
N GLY A 19 19.86 -13.40 4.10
CA GLY A 19 20.60 -14.45 4.80
C GLY A 19 19.71 -15.68 5.07
N PRO A 20 20.17 -16.92 4.77
CA PRO A 20 19.37 -18.12 4.97
C PRO A 20 19.25 -18.41 6.47
N GLY A 21 18.08 -18.12 7.04
CA GLY A 21 17.82 -18.21 8.48
C GLY A 21 17.06 -17.02 9.07
N ALA A 22 16.75 -16.00 8.27
CA ALA A 22 15.92 -14.88 8.68
C ALA A 22 14.49 -15.37 9.01
N ARG A 23 14.24 -15.65 10.29
CA ARG A 23 12.88 -15.54 10.83
C ARG A 23 12.53 -14.06 10.76
N ALA A 24 11.89 -13.65 9.68
CA ALA A 24 11.22 -12.38 9.62
C ALA A 24 10.12 -12.43 10.70
N THR A 25 10.43 -11.93 11.89
CA THR A 25 9.39 -11.45 12.79
C THR A 25 8.80 -10.26 12.06
N VAL A 26 7.75 -10.52 11.27
CA VAL A 26 6.94 -9.51 10.60
C VAL A 26 6.27 -8.70 11.71
N ASN A 27 7.02 -7.77 12.27
CA ASN A 27 6.44 -6.75 13.11
C ASN A 27 5.61 -5.89 12.14
N ASN A 28 4.27 -6.01 12.21
CA ASN A 28 3.29 -5.21 11.45
C ASN A 28 3.53 -3.69 11.50
N VAL A 29 4.48 -3.23 12.31
CA VAL A 29 5.05 -1.89 12.34
C VAL A 29 5.61 -1.47 10.97
N GLY A 30 6.20 -2.39 10.19
CA GLY A 30 6.67 -2.10 8.82
C GLY A 30 5.52 -1.85 7.83
N ALA A 31 4.51 -2.74 7.85
CA ALA A 31 3.32 -2.63 7.00
C ALA A 31 2.54 -1.32 7.24
N ARG A 32 2.45 -0.85 8.49
CA ARG A 32 1.81 0.44 8.83
C ARG A 32 2.59 1.64 8.30
N GLY A 33 3.91 1.59 8.31
CA GLY A 33 4.77 2.64 7.76
C GLY A 33 4.73 2.72 6.24
N GLU A 34 4.69 1.57 5.57
CA GLU A 34 4.66 1.48 4.10
C GLU A 34 3.26 1.71 3.51
N ALA A 35 2.19 1.43 4.26
CA ALA A 35 0.81 1.64 3.80
C ALA A 35 0.44 3.12 3.68
N GLY A 36 0.99 4.00 4.52
CA GLY A 36 0.65 5.43 4.53
C GLY A 36 0.86 6.13 3.18
N PRO A 37 2.08 6.11 2.61
CA PRO A 37 2.36 6.72 1.30
C PRO A 37 1.52 6.11 0.16
N LEU A 38 1.22 4.81 0.24
CA LEU A 38 0.38 4.14 -0.75
C LEU A 38 -1.09 4.58 -0.64
N LEU A 39 -1.59 4.81 0.57
CA LEU A 39 -2.93 5.36 0.80
C LEU A 39 -3.03 6.81 0.31
N ASP A 40 -2.03 7.65 0.59
CA ASP A 40 -1.99 9.03 0.06
C ASP A 40 -2.00 9.04 -1.48
N ARG A 41 -1.22 8.13 -2.10
CA ARG A 41 -1.23 7.94 -3.56
C ARG A 41 -2.60 7.47 -4.06
N LEU A 42 -3.24 6.56 -3.34
CA LEU A 42 -4.55 6.02 -3.69
C LEU A 42 -5.64 7.11 -3.64
N GLU A 43 -5.66 7.94 -2.59
CA GLU A 43 -6.58 9.08 -2.46
C GLU A 43 -6.42 10.07 -3.63
N ARG A 44 -5.17 10.39 -3.99
CA ARG A 44 -4.89 11.25 -5.15
C ARG A 44 -5.42 10.66 -6.45
N LEU A 45 -5.16 9.38 -6.71
CA LEU A 45 -5.63 8.70 -7.93
C LEU A 45 -7.16 8.64 -7.97
N LEU A 46 -7.83 8.40 -6.83
CA LEU A 46 -9.29 8.43 -6.75
C LEU A 46 -9.86 9.82 -7.09
N GLY A 47 -9.18 10.89 -6.67
CA GLY A 47 -9.54 12.26 -7.03
C GLY A 47 -9.32 12.56 -8.51
N GLU A 48 -8.17 12.15 -9.06
CA GLU A 48 -7.81 12.32 -10.47
C GLU A 48 -8.75 11.56 -11.42
N HIS A 49 -9.19 10.37 -11.02
CA HIS A 49 -10.07 9.50 -11.80
C HIS A 49 -11.53 9.50 -11.33
N ALA A 50 -11.95 10.49 -10.54
CA ALA A 50 -13.30 10.52 -9.97
C ALA A 50 -14.41 10.48 -11.04
N ALA A 51 -14.16 11.02 -12.24
CA ALA A 51 -15.09 10.99 -13.36
C ALA A 51 -15.22 9.61 -14.03
N ASP A 52 -14.18 8.78 -13.94
CA ASP A 52 -14.12 7.43 -14.51
C ASP A 52 -14.56 6.35 -13.50
N LEU A 53 -14.82 6.75 -12.25
CA LEU A 53 -15.19 5.86 -11.16
C LEU A 53 -16.71 5.94 -10.90
N PRO A 54 -17.47 4.85 -11.17
CA PRO A 54 -18.92 4.85 -10.97
C PRO A 54 -19.34 5.07 -9.50
N GLU A 55 -18.43 4.87 -8.54
CA GLU A 55 -18.65 5.02 -7.11
C GLU A 55 -17.51 5.79 -6.41
N ALA A 56 -17.00 6.86 -7.03
CA ALA A 56 -15.85 7.63 -6.51
C ALA A 56 -15.97 8.03 -5.02
N ALA A 57 -17.15 8.51 -4.61
CA ALA A 57 -17.41 8.90 -3.22
C ALA A 57 -17.33 7.71 -2.23
N GLN A 58 -17.79 6.53 -2.66
CA GLN A 58 -17.73 5.33 -1.82
C GLN A 58 -16.33 4.74 -1.78
N ALA A 59 -15.58 4.82 -2.89
CA ALA A 59 -14.17 4.46 -2.92
C ALA A 59 -13.35 5.35 -1.96
N GLY A 60 -13.58 6.67 -1.95
CA GLY A 60 -12.94 7.56 -0.97
C GLY A 60 -13.21 7.14 0.49
N ARG A 61 -14.45 6.75 0.81
CA ARG A 61 -14.80 6.23 2.14
C ARG A 61 -14.07 4.93 2.48
N ASP A 62 -13.96 4.00 1.53
CA ASP A 62 -13.25 2.74 1.79
C ASP A 62 -11.75 2.98 2.06
N VAL A 63 -11.13 3.99 1.44
CA VAL A 63 -9.73 4.36 1.75
C VAL A 63 -9.62 4.96 3.15
N GLU A 64 -10.55 5.83 3.52
CA GLU A 64 -10.61 6.40 4.87
C GLU A 64 -10.81 5.30 5.93
N ASP A 65 -11.66 4.30 5.67
CA ASP A 65 -11.86 3.16 6.55
C ASP A 65 -10.57 2.36 6.74
N VAL A 66 -9.81 2.10 5.67
CA VAL A 66 -8.50 1.44 5.77
C VAL A 66 -7.52 2.26 6.60
N ARG A 67 -7.46 3.59 6.40
CA ARG A 67 -6.59 4.48 7.16
C ARG A 67 -6.94 4.43 8.65
N ARG A 68 -8.22 4.58 9.00
CA ARG A 68 -8.71 4.53 10.38
C ARG A 68 -8.39 3.20 11.06
N GLU A 69 -8.54 2.08 10.34
CA GLU A 69 -8.23 0.74 10.86
C GLU A 69 -6.72 0.59 11.12
N LEU A 70 -5.87 1.10 10.22
CA LEU A 70 -4.42 1.10 10.41
C LEU A 70 -3.97 2.01 11.56
N GLU A 71 -4.74 3.04 11.89
CA GLU A 71 -4.45 3.92 13.01
C GLU A 71 -4.72 3.29 14.38
N GLN A 72 -5.55 2.24 14.44
CA GLN A 72 -5.86 1.53 15.68
C GLN A 72 -4.61 0.96 16.35
N ALA A 73 -4.70 0.76 17.67
CA ALA A 73 -3.65 0.10 18.44
C ALA A 73 -3.46 -1.36 18.01
N GLU A 74 -4.56 -2.03 17.65
CA GLU A 74 -4.60 -3.40 17.14
C GLU A 74 -5.40 -3.42 15.82
N PRO A 75 -4.76 -3.14 14.67
CA PRO A 75 -5.45 -3.12 13.38
C PRO A 75 -6.05 -4.49 13.02
N ASP A 76 -7.32 -4.51 12.62
CA ASP A 76 -7.97 -5.70 12.08
C ASP A 76 -7.62 -5.87 10.60
N ARG A 77 -6.67 -6.78 10.35
CA ARG A 77 -6.24 -7.16 9.00
C ARG A 77 -7.42 -7.60 8.11
N SER A 78 -8.40 -8.31 8.65
CA SER A 78 -9.52 -8.82 7.84
C SER A 78 -10.36 -7.66 7.30
N ARG A 79 -10.60 -6.65 8.13
CA ARG A 79 -11.32 -5.43 7.73
C ARG A 79 -10.56 -4.64 6.67
N ILE A 80 -9.25 -4.50 6.83
CA ILE A 80 -8.38 -3.85 5.84
C ILE A 80 -8.48 -4.57 4.49
N LEU A 81 -8.30 -5.90 4.49
CA LEU A 81 -8.35 -6.70 3.26
C LEU A 81 -9.71 -6.66 2.58
N ASP A 82 -10.80 -6.67 3.36
CA ASP A 82 -12.16 -6.56 2.83
C ASP A 82 -12.40 -5.19 2.19
N ALA A 83 -11.95 -4.10 2.82
CA ALA A 83 -12.05 -2.76 2.25
C ALA A 83 -11.23 -2.62 0.95
N LEU A 84 -10.00 -3.14 0.94
CA LEU A 84 -9.16 -3.16 -0.26
C LEU A 84 -9.79 -3.99 -1.39
N LYS A 85 -10.42 -5.13 -1.07
CA LYS A 85 -11.14 -5.95 -2.07
C LYS A 85 -12.29 -5.17 -2.70
N ARG A 86 -13.08 -4.45 -1.88
CA ARG A 86 -14.17 -3.61 -2.38
C ARG A 86 -13.66 -2.45 -3.26
N LEU A 87 -12.52 -1.85 -2.88
CA LEU A 87 -11.83 -0.84 -3.70
C LEU A 87 -11.40 -1.38 -5.06
N SER A 88 -10.79 -2.57 -5.12
CA SER A 88 -10.40 -3.19 -6.39
C SER A 88 -11.59 -3.44 -7.32
N VAL A 89 -12.75 -3.82 -6.78
CA VAL A 89 -13.96 -4.04 -7.58
C VAL A 89 -14.50 -2.73 -8.14
N ARG A 90 -14.56 -1.68 -7.32
CA ARG A 90 -15.08 -0.36 -7.75
C ARG A 90 -14.17 0.37 -8.73
N ALA A 91 -12.86 0.15 -8.60
CA ALA A 91 -11.85 0.76 -9.45
C ALA A 91 -11.32 -0.20 -10.53
N ALA A 92 -12.03 -1.30 -10.82
CA ALA A 92 -11.58 -2.33 -11.76
C ALA A 92 -11.24 -1.77 -13.16
N GLU A 93 -11.96 -0.74 -13.59
CA GLU A 93 -11.76 -0.06 -14.87
C GLU A 93 -10.53 0.87 -14.88
N VAL A 94 -9.98 1.22 -13.71
CA VAL A 94 -8.84 2.12 -13.55
C VAL A 94 -7.63 1.33 -13.04
N SER A 95 -6.86 0.77 -13.97
CA SER A 95 -5.78 -0.19 -13.66
C SER A 95 -4.73 0.36 -12.70
N VAL A 96 -4.39 1.66 -12.77
CA VAL A 96 -3.43 2.29 -11.87
C VAL A 96 -3.90 2.32 -10.41
N ILE A 97 -5.22 2.40 -10.17
CA ILE A 97 -5.80 2.31 -8.83
C ILE A 97 -5.73 0.87 -8.33
N VAL A 98 -6.10 -0.11 -9.17
CA VAL A 98 -6.03 -1.54 -8.84
C VAL A 98 -4.61 -1.96 -8.47
N GLU A 99 -3.60 -1.45 -9.19
CA GLU A 99 -2.20 -1.71 -8.91
C GLU A 99 -1.79 -1.26 -7.51
N VAL A 100 -2.13 -0.03 -7.12
CA VAL A 100 -1.83 0.51 -5.78
C VAL A 100 -2.55 -0.29 -4.70
N VAL A 101 -3.82 -0.65 -4.91
CA VAL A 101 -4.56 -1.50 -3.97
C VAL A 101 -3.89 -2.86 -3.79
N SER A 102 -3.36 -3.45 -4.86
CA SER A 102 -2.60 -4.71 -4.80
C SER A 102 -1.30 -4.56 -4.01
N GLN A 103 -0.57 -3.46 -4.20
CA GLN A 103 0.65 -3.16 -3.42
C GLN A 103 0.35 -3.04 -1.93
N ILE A 104 -0.73 -2.33 -1.56
CA ILE A 104 -1.16 -2.24 -0.15
C ILE A 104 -1.51 -3.64 0.37
N ARG A 105 -2.23 -4.45 -0.40
CA ARG A 105 -2.62 -5.81 0.01
C ARG A 105 -1.41 -6.71 0.26
N ALA A 106 -0.34 -6.55 -0.51
CA ALA A 106 0.90 -7.31 -0.36
C ALA A 106 1.63 -7.03 0.97
N LEU A 107 1.35 -5.90 1.62
CA LEU A 107 1.87 -5.59 2.95
C LEU A 107 1.23 -6.43 4.06
N PHE A 108 0.12 -7.13 3.77
CA PHE A 108 -0.63 -7.94 4.72
C PHE A 108 -0.69 -9.42 4.25
N PRO A 109 0.41 -10.20 4.36
CA PRO A 109 0.47 -11.61 3.94
C PRO A 109 -0.40 -12.54 4.78
#